data_AF-A0A7X3K2V6-F1
#
_entry.id   AF-A0A7X3K2V6-F1
#
_cell.length_a   1.000
_cell.length_b   1.000
_cell.length_c   1.000
_cell.angle_alpha   90.00
_cell.angle_beta   90.00
_cell.angle_gamma   90.00
#
_symmetry.space_group_name_H-M   'P 1'
#
loop_
_entity.id
_entity.type
_entity.pdbx_description
1 polymer ?
#
loop_
_entity_poly.entity_id
_entity_poly.type
_entity_poly.pdbx_seq_one_letter_code
_entity_poly.pdbx_strand_id
1 'polypeptide(L)'
;MKHDWRAGAIVGLLSVGAALSHGASIFTLLGFALAALATWRISTVRYAIAALVSFVATYLTWAAYQTFVDPPGDRLIKWHLADVVPVEDSRSALEATRDAYSDMTFPEFLGRTWEKFGNATVGALDFVTLGPQEAFRSAAFYHFMPAMGVVGVLSAFAVLISLAGRRRPLAVAVLLSFAVWIVSIFSVSGVVVHQSSYFPIVASMILLVALVGRWPSLAAAVAGAQLMFAVALFPPIG
;
A
#
# COMPACT_ATOMS: atom_id res chain seq x y z
N MET A 1 -8.93 -26.98 2.66
CA MET A 1 -9.41 -27.15 1.27
C MET A 1 -8.28 -26.77 0.32
N LYS A 2 -7.91 -27.64 -0.62
CA LYS A 2 -7.00 -27.26 -1.72
C LYS A 2 -7.84 -26.51 -2.76
N HIS A 3 -7.52 -25.26 -3.04
CA HIS A 3 -8.21 -24.49 -4.06
C HIS A 3 -7.73 -24.94 -5.44
N ASP A 4 -8.69 -25.12 -6.35
CA ASP A 4 -8.45 -25.51 -7.74
C ASP A 4 -7.87 -24.34 -8.56
N TRP A 5 -7.24 -24.63 -9.70
CA TRP A 5 -6.65 -23.65 -10.61
C TRP A 5 -7.67 -22.60 -11.08
N ARG A 6 -8.95 -22.98 -11.16
CA ARG A 6 -10.07 -22.08 -11.50
C ARG A 6 -10.19 -20.92 -10.52
N ALA A 7 -10.05 -21.18 -9.21
CA ALA A 7 -10.07 -20.14 -8.19
C ALA A 7 -8.85 -19.22 -8.33
N GLY A 8 -7.69 -19.78 -8.68
CA GLY A 8 -6.49 -18.99 -8.98
C GLY A 8 -6.73 -18.04 -10.15
N ALA A 9 -7.29 -18.54 -11.25
CA ALA A 9 -7.62 -17.71 -12.41
C ALA A 9 -8.58 -16.56 -12.07
N ILE A 10 -9.62 -16.82 -11.29
CA ILE A 10 -10.54 -15.77 -10.82
C ILE A 10 -9.80 -14.72 -10.00
N VAL A 11 -8.92 -15.15 -9.09
CA VAL A 11 -8.12 -14.20 -8.28
C VAL A 11 -7.22 -13.35 -9.17
N GLY A 12 -6.55 -13.93 -10.17
CA GLY A 12 -5.72 -13.16 -11.10
C GLY A 12 -6.52 -12.13 -11.91
N LEU A 13 -7.71 -12.50 -12.39
CA LEU A 13 -8.62 -11.58 -13.09
C LEU A 13 -9.13 -10.45 -12.18
N LEU A 14 -9.50 -10.75 -10.94
CA LEU A 14 -9.91 -9.72 -9.98
C LEU A 14 -8.74 -8.79 -9.61
N SER A 15 -7.54 -9.34 -9.45
CA SER A 15 -6.32 -8.57 -9.22
C SER A 15 -6.01 -7.62 -10.37
N VAL A 16 -6.19 -8.04 -11.63
CA VAL A 16 -6.00 -7.15 -12.77
C VAL A 16 -7.08 -6.06 -12.80
N GLY A 17 -8.33 -6.39 -12.49
CA GLY A 17 -9.41 -5.41 -12.38
C GLY A 17 -9.12 -4.35 -11.32
N ALA A 18 -8.54 -4.73 -10.18
CA ALA A 18 -8.08 -3.79 -9.16
C ALA A 18 -6.95 -2.89 -9.67
N ALA A 19 -5.94 -3.47 -10.34
CA ALA A 19 -4.81 -2.72 -10.89
C ALA A 19 -5.22 -1.75 -12.01
N LEU A 20 -6.19 -2.12 -12.85
CA LEU A 20 -6.73 -1.27 -13.91
C LEU A 20 -7.68 -0.19 -13.38
N SER A 21 -8.38 -0.44 -12.28
CA SER A 21 -9.20 0.57 -11.61
C SER A 21 -8.33 1.63 -10.91
N HIS A 22 -7.21 1.21 -10.31
CA HIS A 22 -6.29 2.10 -9.63
C HIS A 22 -4.88 1.50 -9.61
N GLY A 23 -3.93 2.15 -10.29
CA GLY A 23 -2.56 1.63 -10.48
C GLY A 23 -1.83 1.29 -9.18
N ALA A 24 -2.00 2.12 -8.14
CA ALA A 24 -1.41 1.88 -6.80
C ALA A 24 -1.84 0.54 -6.16
N SER A 25 -2.94 -0.08 -6.62
CA SER A 25 -3.37 -1.41 -6.15
C SER A 25 -2.28 -2.46 -6.35
N ILE A 26 -1.35 -2.29 -7.29
CA ILE A 26 -0.23 -3.23 -7.48
C ILE A 26 0.62 -3.38 -6.21
N PHE A 27 0.86 -2.28 -5.47
CA PHE A 27 1.61 -2.34 -4.22
C PHE A 27 0.84 -3.10 -3.12
N THR A 28 -0.49 -3.01 -3.13
CA THR A 28 -1.37 -3.78 -2.24
C THR A 28 -1.33 -5.26 -2.57
N LEU A 29 -1.41 -5.61 -3.85
CA LEU A 29 -1.34 -6.99 -4.34
C LEU A 29 0.01 -7.63 -4.03
N LEU A 30 1.12 -6.89 -4.20
CA LEU A 30 2.46 -7.33 -3.80
C LEU A 30 2.53 -7.59 -2.28
N GLY A 31 1.97 -6.69 -1.45
CA GLY A 31 1.88 -6.89 -0.01
C GLY A 31 1.11 -8.17 0.38
N PHE A 32 -0.04 -8.41 -0.25
CA PHE A 32 -0.80 -9.65 -0.04
C PHE A 32 -0.05 -10.90 -0.52
N ALA A 33 0.65 -10.83 -1.65
CA ALA A 33 1.48 -11.93 -2.14
C ALA A 33 2.62 -12.25 -1.16
N LEU A 34 3.32 -11.23 -0.66
CA LEU A 34 4.35 -11.38 0.37
C LEU A 34 3.78 -11.98 1.66
N ALA A 35 2.61 -11.53 2.10
CA ALA A 35 1.94 -12.09 3.27
C ALA A 35 1.57 -13.56 3.07
N ALA A 36 1.02 -13.92 1.89
CA ALA A 36 0.66 -15.30 1.56
C ALA A 36 1.90 -16.22 1.52
N LEU A 37 3.02 -15.72 0.98
CA LEU A 37 4.31 -16.42 0.99
C LEU A 37 4.85 -16.59 2.42
N ALA A 38 4.93 -15.50 3.19
CA ALA A 38 5.47 -15.51 4.55
C ALA A 38 4.66 -16.41 5.49
N THR A 39 3.34 -16.48 5.29
CA THR A 39 2.44 -17.31 6.10
C THR A 39 2.24 -18.72 5.56
N TRP A 40 2.88 -19.07 4.44
CA TRP A 40 2.70 -20.35 3.73
C TRP A 40 1.22 -20.64 3.40
N ARG A 41 0.46 -19.59 3.08
CA ARG A 41 -0.98 -19.65 2.77
C ARG A 41 -1.28 -19.75 1.27
N ILE A 42 -0.28 -19.98 0.43
CA ILE A 42 -0.50 -20.30 -0.97
C ILE A 42 -1.10 -21.70 -1.08
N SER A 43 -2.26 -21.82 -1.71
CA SER A 43 -3.03 -23.06 -1.71
C SER A 43 -2.32 -24.21 -2.45
N THR A 44 -1.97 -23.99 -3.71
CA THR A 44 -1.24 -24.94 -4.55
C THR A 44 -0.42 -24.19 -5.60
N VAL A 45 0.61 -24.84 -6.16
CA VAL A 45 1.39 -24.26 -7.29
C VAL A 45 0.49 -24.01 -8.51
N ARG A 46 -0.46 -24.91 -8.79
CA ARG A 46 -1.43 -24.74 -9.89
C ARG A 46 -2.32 -23.51 -9.69
N TYR A 47 -2.78 -23.27 -8.47
CA TYR A 47 -3.50 -22.05 -8.11
C TYR A 47 -2.65 -20.79 -8.37
N ALA A 48 -1.40 -20.79 -7.90
CA ALA A 48 -0.51 -19.63 -8.05
C ALA A 48 -0.18 -19.34 -9.52
N ILE A 49 0.12 -20.38 -10.31
CA ILE A 49 0.36 -20.25 -11.75
C ILE A 49 -0.89 -19.73 -12.46
N ALA A 50 -2.07 -20.28 -12.16
CA ALA A 50 -3.30 -19.82 -12.80
C ALA A 50 -3.62 -18.35 -12.47
N ALA A 51 -3.39 -17.91 -11.23
CA ALA A 51 -3.52 -16.51 -10.84
C ALA A 51 -2.53 -15.61 -11.58
N LEU A 52 -1.25 -16.00 -11.65
CA LEU A 52 -0.22 -15.24 -12.34
C LEU A 52 -0.51 -15.16 -13.85
N VAL A 53 -0.81 -16.28 -14.50
CA VAL A 53 -1.06 -16.33 -15.95
C VAL A 53 -2.28 -15.50 -16.33
N SER A 54 -3.39 -15.63 -15.61
CA SER A 54 -4.60 -14.85 -15.90
C SER A 54 -4.39 -13.35 -15.66
N PHE A 55 -3.68 -12.96 -14.59
CA PHE A 55 -3.29 -11.58 -14.36
C PHE A 55 -2.42 -11.04 -15.50
N VAL A 56 -1.32 -11.72 -15.82
CA VAL A 56 -0.35 -11.27 -16.84
C VAL A 56 -0.99 -11.21 -18.22
N ALA A 57 -1.69 -12.26 -18.65
CA ALA A 57 -2.33 -12.29 -19.96
C ALA A 57 -3.30 -11.13 -20.16
N THR A 58 -4.07 -10.77 -19.11
CA THR A 58 -5.02 -9.67 -19.16
C THR A 58 -4.35 -8.30 -19.00
N TYR A 59 -3.32 -8.19 -18.17
CA TYR A 59 -2.60 -6.92 -17.99
C TYR A 59 -1.81 -6.55 -19.25
N LEU A 60 -1.26 -7.55 -19.95
CA LEU A 60 -0.52 -7.34 -21.18
C LEU A 60 -1.36 -6.73 -22.30
N THR A 61 -2.68 -6.98 -22.35
CA THR A 61 -3.53 -6.32 -23.36
C THR A 61 -3.62 -4.82 -23.10
N TRP A 62 -3.69 -4.41 -21.83
CA TRP A 62 -3.66 -3.00 -21.45
C TRP A 62 -2.28 -2.38 -21.72
N ALA A 63 -1.20 -3.06 -21.33
CA ALA A 63 0.16 -2.60 -21.59
C ALA A 63 0.44 -2.43 -23.10
N ALA A 64 -0.06 -3.36 -23.93
CA ALA A 64 0.04 -3.26 -25.38
C ALA A 64 -0.74 -2.05 -25.92
N TYR A 65 -1.96 -1.80 -25.42
CA TYR A 65 -2.72 -0.60 -25.77
C TYR A 65 -1.92 0.68 -25.46
N GLN A 66 -1.36 0.79 -24.26
CA GLN A 66 -0.55 1.94 -23.85
C GLN A 66 0.80 2.04 -24.59
N THR A 67 1.23 1.01 -25.30
CA THR A 67 2.48 1.02 -26.06
C THR A 67 2.23 1.40 -27.52
N PHE A 68 1.19 0.83 -28.12
CA PHE A 68 0.96 0.92 -29.57
C PHE A 68 -0.14 1.90 -29.96
N VAL A 69 -1.09 2.20 -29.07
CA VAL A 69 -2.24 3.07 -29.35
C VAL A 69 -2.12 4.39 -28.61
N ASP A 70 -1.75 4.35 -27.32
CA ASP A 70 -1.70 5.53 -26.45
C ASP A 70 -0.38 5.61 -25.65
N PRO A 71 0.77 5.83 -26.33
CA PRO A 71 2.07 5.98 -25.68
C PRO A 71 2.17 7.29 -24.86
N PRO A 72 2.99 7.32 -23.77
CA PRO A 72 3.90 6.26 -23.31
C PRO A 72 3.34 5.38 -22.17
N GLY A 73 3.41 4.06 -22.33
CA GLY A 73 2.94 3.09 -21.33
C GLY A 73 3.80 2.94 -20.07
N ASP A 74 4.98 3.57 -20.03
CA ASP A 74 5.90 3.52 -18.88
C ASP A 74 5.85 4.78 -18.00
N ARG A 75 4.93 5.72 -18.31
CA ARG A 75 4.78 7.00 -17.59
C ARG A 75 4.63 6.85 -16.08
N LEU A 76 3.81 5.90 -15.63
CA LEU A 76 3.57 5.71 -14.20
C LEU A 76 4.83 5.25 -13.48
N ILE A 77 5.62 4.37 -14.12
CA ILE A 77 6.88 3.86 -13.59
C ILE A 77 7.90 5.00 -13.49
N LYS A 78 8.03 5.81 -14.54
CA LYS A 78 8.87 7.03 -14.55
C LYS A 78 8.50 7.98 -13.42
N TRP A 79 7.21 8.23 -13.22
CA TRP A 79 6.76 9.10 -12.16
C TRP A 79 7.12 8.53 -10.77
N HIS A 80 6.84 7.25 -10.51
CA HIS A 80 7.10 6.69 -9.19
C HIS A 80 8.59 6.53 -8.89
N LEU A 81 9.38 6.03 -9.85
CA LEU A 81 10.78 5.65 -9.64
C LEU A 81 11.79 6.76 -9.95
N ALA A 82 11.39 7.80 -10.69
CA ALA A 82 12.29 8.87 -11.11
C ALA A 82 11.71 10.28 -10.93
N ASP A 83 10.46 10.41 -10.45
CA ASP A 83 9.73 11.69 -10.32
C ASP A 83 9.64 12.48 -11.63
N VAL A 84 9.62 11.76 -12.75
CA VAL A 84 9.44 12.32 -14.09
C VAL A 84 7.95 12.35 -14.43
N VAL A 85 7.37 13.55 -14.35
CA VAL A 85 5.94 13.84 -14.61
C VAL A 85 5.62 14.17 -16.08
N PRO A 86 6.48 14.90 -16.83
CA PRO A 86 6.20 15.27 -18.23
C PRO A 86 5.93 14.05 -19.11
N VAL A 87 4.96 14.17 -20.02
CA VAL A 87 4.55 13.07 -20.91
C VAL A 87 5.55 12.91 -22.05
N GLU A 88 6.20 14.00 -22.45
CA GLU A 88 7.09 14.12 -23.59
C GLU A 88 8.50 13.55 -23.32
N ASP A 89 8.75 13.02 -22.12
CA ASP A 89 10.03 12.42 -21.77
C ASP A 89 10.28 11.14 -22.60
N SER A 90 11.28 11.23 -23.46
CA SER A 90 11.65 10.20 -24.46
C SER A 90 12.51 9.07 -23.91
N ARG A 91 13.02 9.18 -22.67
CA ARG A 91 13.82 8.13 -22.05
C ARG A 91 12.92 6.93 -21.76
N SER A 92 13.50 5.75 -21.65
CA SER A 92 12.81 4.60 -21.04
C SER A 92 12.70 4.79 -19.53
N ALA A 93 11.76 4.09 -18.87
CA ALA A 93 11.68 4.09 -17.41
C ALA A 93 13.01 3.73 -16.72
N LEU A 94 13.77 2.77 -17.27
CA LEU A 94 15.06 2.38 -16.70
C LEU A 94 16.11 3.49 -16.81
N GLU A 95 16.20 4.16 -17.95
CA GLU A 95 17.10 5.30 -18.14
C GLU A 95 16.72 6.45 -17.20
N ALA A 96 15.45 6.83 -17.16
CA ALA A 96 14.96 7.88 -16.25
C ALA A 96 15.26 7.55 -14.77
N THR A 97 15.03 6.30 -14.35
CA THR A 97 15.40 5.85 -12.99
C THR A 97 16.92 5.90 -12.80
N ARG A 98 17.71 5.37 -13.72
CA ARG A 98 19.17 5.38 -13.60
C ARG A 98 19.70 6.80 -13.47
N ASP A 99 19.24 7.72 -14.31
CA ASP A 99 19.64 9.13 -14.28
C ASP A 99 19.24 9.79 -12.95
N ALA A 100 18.03 9.51 -12.45
CA ALA A 100 17.55 10.08 -11.19
C ALA A 100 18.39 9.66 -9.97
N TYR A 101 18.99 8.46 -10.01
CA TYR A 101 19.84 7.93 -8.93
C TYR A 101 21.35 8.06 -9.20
N SER A 102 21.81 8.35 -10.42
CA SER A 102 23.24 8.34 -10.75
C SER A 102 24.06 9.38 -9.98
N ASP A 103 23.42 10.51 -9.69
CA ASP A 103 24.06 11.64 -9.02
C ASP A 103 23.80 11.63 -7.50
N MET A 104 23.06 10.63 -7.01
CA MET A 104 22.66 10.54 -5.61
C MET A 104 23.69 9.76 -4.79
N THR A 105 24.27 10.41 -3.79
CA THR A 105 25.15 9.75 -2.83
C THR A 105 24.33 8.89 -1.85
N PHE A 106 24.99 7.90 -1.24
CA PHE A 106 24.33 7.04 -0.25
C PHE A 106 23.78 7.80 0.98
N PRO A 107 24.50 8.79 1.55
CA PRO A 107 23.93 9.62 2.63
C PRO A 107 22.69 10.40 2.21
N GLU A 108 22.65 10.95 0.99
CA GLU A 108 21.46 11.64 0.47
C GLU A 108 20.29 10.68 0.29
N PHE A 109 20.54 9.47 -0.23
CA PHE A 109 19.53 8.43 -0.34
C PHE A 109 18.92 8.08 1.02
N LEU A 110 19.76 7.89 2.05
CA LEU A 110 19.30 7.62 3.41
C LEU A 110 18.53 8.80 4.02
N GLY A 111 19.03 10.02 3.84
CA GLY A 111 18.36 11.24 4.30
C GLY A 111 16.96 11.39 3.70
N ARG A 112 16.83 11.21 2.39
CA ARG A 112 15.53 11.22 1.69
C ARG A 112 14.61 10.09 2.18
N THR A 113 15.15 8.90 2.40
CA THR A 113 14.37 7.76 2.92
C THR A 113 13.84 8.04 4.33
N TRP A 114 14.64 8.70 5.18
CA TRP A 114 14.23 9.12 6.50
C TRP A 114 13.15 10.21 6.47
N GLU A 115 13.31 11.21 5.60
CA GLU A 115 12.33 12.27 5.41
C GLU A 115 10.99 11.71 4.92
N LYS A 116 11.02 10.77 3.98
CA LYS A 116 9.85 10.01 3.52
C LYS A 116 9.13 9.26 4.65
N PHE A 117 9.88 8.59 5.51
CA PHE A 117 9.31 7.93 6.70
C PHE A 117 8.67 8.96 7.63
N GLY A 118 9.35 10.08 7.89
CA GLY A 118 8.82 11.21 8.64
C GLY A 118 7.49 11.69 8.07
N ASN A 119 7.46 12.03 6.78
CA ASN A 119 6.29 12.50 6.04
C ASN A 119 5.12 11.51 6.07
N ALA A 120 5.38 10.21 5.99
CA ALA A 120 4.34 9.19 6.10
C ALA A 120 3.70 9.17 7.51
N THR A 121 4.48 9.49 8.55
CA THR A 121 4.06 9.45 9.95
C THR A 121 3.64 10.80 10.53
N VAL A 122 3.64 11.87 9.73
CA VAL A 122 3.13 13.19 10.14
C VAL A 122 1.69 13.07 10.64
N GLY A 123 1.36 13.80 11.70
CA GLY A 123 0.02 13.79 12.29
C GLY A 123 -0.31 12.53 13.08
N ALA A 124 0.67 11.66 13.37
CA ALA A 124 0.46 10.44 14.14
C ALA A 124 -0.12 10.65 15.54
N LEU A 125 0.00 11.85 16.12
CA LEU A 125 -0.53 12.17 17.45
C LEU A 125 -1.49 13.36 17.43
N ASP A 126 -1.73 13.96 16.27
CA ASP A 126 -2.56 15.17 16.09
C ASP A 126 -4.06 14.85 16.06
N PHE A 127 -4.48 13.71 16.62
CA PHE A 127 -5.88 13.31 16.71
C PHE A 127 -6.71 14.20 17.66
N VAL A 128 -6.04 15.03 18.46
CA VAL A 128 -6.65 15.89 19.48
C VAL A 128 -6.97 17.28 18.93
N THR A 129 -6.25 17.73 17.90
CA THR A 129 -6.54 18.99 17.23
C THR A 129 -7.58 18.72 16.15
N LEU A 130 -8.85 18.71 16.56
CA LEU A 130 -10.02 18.70 15.67
C LEU A 130 -10.03 20.00 14.85
N GLY A 131 -9.12 20.10 13.88
CA GLY A 131 -9.16 21.11 12.83
C GLY A 131 -10.38 20.91 11.94
N PRO A 132 -10.55 21.78 10.93
CA PRO A 132 -11.62 21.61 9.94
C PRO A 132 -11.59 20.20 9.35
N GLN A 133 -12.77 19.57 9.25
CA GLN A 133 -12.92 18.22 8.72
C GLN A 133 -12.21 18.01 7.36
N GLU A 134 -12.24 19.04 6.51
CA GLU A 134 -11.55 19.06 5.22
C GLU A 134 -10.03 18.93 5.34
N ALA A 135 -9.41 19.61 6.31
CA ALA A 135 -7.98 19.52 6.55
C ALA A 135 -7.59 18.11 6.98
N PHE A 136 -8.42 17.47 7.81
CA PHE A 136 -8.18 16.08 8.20
C PHE A 136 -8.37 15.12 7.02
N ARG A 137 -9.42 15.28 6.21
CA ARG A 137 -9.63 14.45 5.01
C ARG A 137 -8.45 14.57 4.03
N SER A 138 -7.96 15.78 3.83
CA SER A 138 -6.76 16.03 3.02
C SER A 138 -5.56 15.32 3.64
N ALA A 139 -5.31 15.48 4.94
CA ALA A 139 -4.23 14.80 5.63
C ALA A 139 -4.35 13.26 5.54
N ALA A 140 -5.55 12.69 5.66
CA ALA A 140 -5.81 11.26 5.50
C ALA A 140 -5.62 10.77 4.06
N PHE A 141 -5.79 11.64 3.08
CA PHE A 141 -5.49 11.33 1.68
C PHE A 141 -3.98 11.27 1.41
N TYR A 142 -3.20 12.13 2.09
CA TYR A 142 -1.76 12.26 1.87
C TYR A 142 -0.87 11.46 2.83
N HIS A 143 -1.27 11.25 4.08
CA HIS A 143 -0.38 10.72 5.12
C HIS A 143 -0.90 9.42 5.72
N PHE A 144 0.03 8.48 5.96
CA PHE A 144 -0.27 7.12 6.41
C PHE A 144 -0.98 7.10 7.76
N MET A 145 -0.47 7.85 8.74
CA MET A 145 -1.06 7.82 10.09
C MET A 145 -2.46 8.46 10.16
N PRO A 146 -2.70 9.64 9.57
CA PRO A 146 -4.05 10.20 9.45
C PRO A 146 -5.03 9.28 8.70
N ALA A 147 -4.57 8.57 7.66
CA ALA A 147 -5.40 7.60 6.92
C ALA A 147 -5.89 6.43 7.79
N MET A 148 -5.13 6.06 8.83
CA MET A 148 -5.52 5.02 9.76
C MET A 148 -6.51 5.50 10.83
N GLY A 149 -6.74 6.81 10.94
CA GLY A 149 -7.61 7.40 11.95
C GLY A 149 -7.14 7.13 13.38
N VAL A 150 -8.09 7.10 14.32
CA VAL A 150 -7.83 6.97 15.76
C VAL A 150 -7.10 5.67 16.16
N VAL A 151 -7.08 4.66 15.29
CA VAL A 151 -6.38 3.40 15.55
C VAL A 151 -4.95 3.36 14.99
N GLY A 152 -4.45 4.42 14.34
CA GLY A 152 -3.15 4.42 13.66
C GLY A 152 -1.99 4.03 14.57
N VAL A 153 -1.80 4.75 15.67
CA VAL A 153 -0.72 4.48 16.65
C VAL A 153 -0.86 3.09 17.27
N LEU A 154 -2.10 2.70 17.65
CA LEU A 154 -2.36 1.38 18.20
C LEU A 154 -2.01 0.26 17.22
N SER A 155 -2.28 0.48 15.93
CA SER A 155 -1.97 -0.45 14.86
C SER A 155 -0.47 -0.55 14.59
N ALA A 156 0.28 0.56 14.71
CA ALA A 156 1.74 0.54 14.65
C ALA A 156 2.34 -0.31 15.79
N PHE A 157 1.87 -0.11 17.03
CA PHE A 157 2.27 -0.96 18.16
C PHE A 157 1.84 -2.42 17.98
N ALA A 158 0.66 -2.66 17.41
CA ALA A 158 0.19 -4.01 17.12
C ALA A 158 1.12 -4.76 16.16
N VAL A 159 1.69 -4.08 15.17
CA VAL A 159 2.72 -4.65 14.27
C VAL A 159 3.95 -5.03 15.08
N LEU A 160 4.49 -4.12 15.90
CA LEU A 160 5.69 -4.35 16.70
C LEU A 160 5.53 -5.51 17.69
N ILE A 161 4.42 -5.53 18.45
CA ILE A 161 4.10 -6.62 19.38
C ILE A 161 3.98 -7.96 18.65
N SER A 162 3.41 -7.94 17.44
CA SER A 162 3.20 -9.16 16.65
C SER A 162 4.50 -9.78 16.12
N LEU A 163 5.63 -9.04 16.10
CA LEU A 163 6.94 -9.58 15.71
C LEU A 163 7.45 -10.66 16.67
N ALA A 164 7.08 -10.58 17.95
CA ALA A 164 7.50 -11.54 18.98
C ALA A 164 6.61 -12.80 19.04
N GLY A 165 5.55 -12.88 18.25
CA GLY A 165 4.51 -13.91 18.39
C GLY A 165 4.26 -14.75 17.14
N ARG A 166 3.19 -15.57 17.21
CA ARG A 166 2.73 -16.42 16.09
C ARG A 166 2.29 -15.62 14.85
N ARG A 167 2.11 -14.31 14.98
CA ARG A 167 1.71 -13.38 13.91
C ARG A 167 2.90 -12.72 13.22
N ARG A 168 4.13 -13.07 13.62
CA ARG A 168 5.38 -12.55 13.06
C ARG A 168 5.39 -12.51 11.52
N PRO A 169 4.95 -13.55 10.79
CA PRO A 169 5.00 -13.49 9.32
C PRO A 169 4.18 -12.34 8.71
N LEU A 170 2.98 -12.07 9.25
CA LEU A 170 2.14 -10.96 8.79
C LEU A 170 2.75 -9.61 9.19
N ALA A 171 3.29 -9.49 10.41
CA ALA A 171 3.98 -8.29 10.84
C ALA A 171 5.22 -7.97 9.98
N VAL A 172 6.01 -8.99 9.63
CA VAL A 172 7.15 -8.86 8.71
C VAL A 172 6.66 -8.45 7.31
N ALA A 173 5.57 -9.02 6.80
CA ALA A 173 5.01 -8.61 5.51
C ALA A 173 4.57 -7.14 5.52
N VAL A 174 3.96 -6.66 6.60
CA VAL A 174 3.60 -5.23 6.77
C VAL A 174 4.83 -4.34 6.68
N LEU A 175 5.88 -4.65 7.46
CA LEU A 175 7.10 -3.86 7.48
C LEU A 175 7.84 -3.88 6.15
N LEU A 176 7.94 -5.05 5.51
CA LEU A 176 8.58 -5.17 4.20
C LEU A 176 7.79 -4.42 3.12
N SER A 177 6.46 -4.55 3.11
CA SER A 177 5.62 -3.81 2.15
C SER A 177 5.73 -2.31 2.34
N PHE A 178 5.80 -1.83 3.58
CA PHE A 178 5.98 -0.42 3.90
C PHE A 178 7.38 0.08 3.48
N ALA A 179 8.42 -0.71 3.74
CA ALA A 179 9.79 -0.40 3.33
C ALA A 179 9.93 -0.36 1.79
N VAL A 180 9.38 -1.35 1.08
CA VAL A 180 9.36 -1.37 -0.38
C VAL A 180 8.67 -0.13 -0.92
N TRP A 181 7.54 0.28 -0.34
CA TRP A 181 6.85 1.49 -0.75
C TRP A 181 7.71 2.75 -0.56
N ILE A 182 8.26 2.98 0.64
CA ILE A 182 9.10 4.15 0.94
C ILE A 182 10.33 4.22 0.02
N VAL A 183 10.95 3.09 -0.25
CA VAL A 183 12.16 3.01 -1.09
C VAL A 183 11.82 3.22 -2.57
N SER A 184 10.68 2.69 -3.04
CA SER A 184 10.32 2.72 -4.46
C SER A 184 9.87 4.09 -4.93
N ILE A 185 9.24 4.90 -4.08
CA ILE A 185 8.84 6.26 -4.46
C ILE A 185 10.08 7.16 -4.45
N PHE A 186 10.43 7.78 -5.57
CA PHE A 186 11.59 8.68 -5.66
C PHE A 186 11.38 9.98 -4.88
N SER A 187 10.22 10.61 -5.09
CA SER A 187 9.86 11.89 -4.50
C SER A 187 9.68 11.80 -2.99
N VAL A 188 10.11 12.83 -2.27
CA VAL A 188 9.94 12.90 -0.81
C VAL A 188 8.53 13.35 -0.43
N SER A 189 7.89 14.15 -1.29
CA SER A 189 6.48 14.49 -1.17
C SER A 189 5.55 13.39 -1.69
N GLY A 190 6.07 12.44 -2.48
CA GLY A 190 5.31 11.36 -3.13
C GLY A 190 4.92 10.18 -2.25
N VAL A 191 5.30 10.15 -0.96
CA VAL A 191 4.90 9.08 -0.01
C VAL A 191 3.48 9.36 0.48
N VAL A 192 2.60 9.42 -0.51
CA VAL A 192 1.19 9.79 -0.42
C VAL A 192 0.36 8.51 -0.30
N VAL A 193 -0.56 8.44 0.66
CA VAL A 193 -1.41 7.24 0.82
C VAL A 193 -2.19 6.89 -0.43
N HIS A 194 -2.71 7.89 -1.15
CA HIS A 194 -3.36 7.69 -2.45
C HIS A 194 -2.47 6.98 -3.50
N GLN A 195 -1.15 7.13 -3.44
CA GLN A 195 -0.20 6.44 -4.34
C GLN A 195 0.43 5.19 -3.69
N SER A 196 -0.06 4.79 -2.51
CA SER A 196 0.57 3.79 -1.65
C SER A 196 -0.06 2.40 -1.76
N SER A 197 0.61 1.46 -1.09
CA SER A 197 0.01 0.20 -0.72
C SER A 197 -1.04 0.40 0.38
N TYR A 198 -2.29 0.02 0.13
CA TYR A 198 -3.30 -0.12 1.19
C TYR A 198 -3.03 -1.32 2.09
N PHE A 199 -2.09 -2.21 1.71
CA PHE A 199 -1.81 -3.42 2.47
C PHE A 199 -1.29 -3.13 3.89
N PRO A 200 -0.25 -2.28 4.13
CA PRO A 200 0.19 -1.97 5.49
C PRO A 200 -0.92 -1.38 6.37
N ILE A 201 -1.84 -0.59 5.81
CA ILE A 201 -3.01 -0.05 6.53
C ILE A 201 -3.92 -1.19 6.98
N VAL A 202 -4.43 -1.99 6.03
CA VAL A 202 -5.40 -3.05 6.32
C VAL A 202 -4.79 -4.13 7.21
N ALA A 203 -3.57 -4.58 6.91
CA ALA A 203 -2.93 -5.66 7.64
C ALA A 203 -2.53 -5.26 9.08
N SER A 204 -2.12 -4.02 9.31
CA SER A 204 -1.86 -3.53 10.68
C SER A 204 -3.14 -3.41 11.50
N MET A 205 -4.26 -2.98 10.90
CA MET A 205 -5.57 -3.00 11.54
C MET A 205 -6.02 -4.42 11.88
N ILE A 206 -5.79 -5.40 10.99
CA ILE A 206 -6.06 -6.83 11.26
C ILE A 206 -5.22 -7.32 12.45
N LEU A 207 -3.94 -6.94 12.53
CA LEU A 207 -3.08 -7.31 13.65
C LEU A 207 -3.58 -6.70 14.96
N LEU A 208 -4.02 -5.45 14.94
CA LEU A 208 -4.63 -4.80 16.10
C LEU A 208 -5.88 -5.57 16.56
N VAL A 209 -6.83 -5.81 15.65
CA VAL A 209 -8.06 -6.56 15.95
C VAL A 209 -7.72 -7.96 16.48
N ALA A 210 -6.75 -8.65 15.91
CA ALA A 210 -6.34 -9.97 16.38
C ALA A 210 -5.72 -9.92 17.79
N LEU A 211 -5.02 -8.85 18.16
CA LEU A 211 -4.48 -8.65 19.51
C LEU A 211 -5.60 -8.35 20.51
N VAL A 212 -6.46 -7.37 20.21
CA VAL A 212 -7.52 -6.94 21.13
C VAL A 212 -8.71 -7.90 21.17
N GLY A 213 -8.88 -8.75 20.16
CA GLY A 213 -10.00 -9.68 20.04
C GLY A 213 -10.09 -10.74 21.14
N ARG A 214 -9.06 -10.87 21.99
CA ARG A 214 -9.14 -11.67 23.22
C ARG A 214 -10.00 -11.00 24.31
N TRP A 215 -10.27 -9.71 24.17
CA TRP A 215 -11.06 -8.88 25.06
C TRP A 215 -12.20 -8.22 24.26
N PRO A 216 -13.40 -8.85 24.21
CA PRO A 216 -14.49 -8.39 23.34
C PRO A 216 -14.89 -6.93 23.56
N SER A 217 -14.89 -6.46 24.82
CA SER A 217 -15.20 -5.07 25.16
C SER A 217 -14.16 -4.09 24.59
N LEU A 218 -12.87 -4.42 24.67
CA LEU A 218 -11.80 -3.60 24.10
C LEU A 218 -11.87 -3.58 22.58
N ALA A 219 -12.10 -4.74 21.94
CA ALA A 219 -12.29 -4.83 20.50
C ALA A 219 -13.49 -3.99 20.02
N ALA A 220 -14.62 -4.06 20.73
CA ALA A 220 -15.78 -3.24 20.45
C ALA A 220 -15.51 -1.74 20.65
N ALA A 221 -14.77 -1.36 21.70
CA ALA A 221 -14.38 0.02 21.94
C ALA A 221 -13.48 0.58 20.83
N VAL A 222 -12.47 -0.17 20.38
CA VAL A 222 -11.58 0.21 19.27
C VAL A 222 -12.36 0.37 17.96
N ALA A 223 -13.20 -0.62 17.63
CA ALA A 223 -14.03 -0.56 16.42
C ALA A 223 -15.05 0.59 16.48
N GLY A 224 -15.69 0.79 17.64
CA GLY A 224 -16.64 1.88 17.89
C GLY A 224 -15.99 3.24 17.76
N ALA A 225 -14.79 3.44 18.34
CA ALA A 225 -14.03 4.68 18.20
C ALA A 225 -13.68 4.97 16.73
N GLN A 226 -13.21 3.96 15.97
CA GLN A 226 -12.91 4.13 14.54
C GLN A 226 -14.17 4.43 13.71
N LEU A 227 -15.30 3.79 14.02
CA LEU A 227 -16.56 4.03 13.34
C LEU A 227 -17.09 5.44 13.62
N MET A 228 -17.12 5.85 14.89
CA MET A 228 -17.53 7.20 15.28
C MET A 228 -16.66 8.25 14.62
N PHE A 229 -15.34 8.00 14.57
CA PHE A 229 -14.40 8.84 13.86
C PHE A 229 -14.71 8.91 12.35
N ALA A 230 -14.98 7.78 11.70
CA ALA A 230 -15.32 7.75 10.27
C ALA A 230 -16.63 8.50 9.98
N VAL A 231 -17.66 8.34 10.82
CA VAL A 231 -18.93 9.08 10.70
C VAL A 231 -18.73 10.57 10.92
N ALA A 232 -17.94 10.95 11.93
CA ALA A 232 -17.61 12.35 12.19
C ALA A 232 -16.80 12.96 11.04
N LEU A 233 -15.95 12.17 10.37
CA LEU A 233 -15.15 12.62 9.24
C LEU A 233 -15.93 12.61 7.92
N PHE A 234 -16.97 11.77 7.78
CA PHE A 234 -17.81 11.65 6.58
C PHE A 234 -19.30 11.57 6.97
N PRO A 235 -19.90 12.71 7.40
CA PRO A 235 -21.29 12.73 7.77
C PRO A 235 -22.14 12.35 6.56
N PRO A 236 -23.23 11.60 6.78
CA PRO A 236 -24.18 11.30 5.72
C PRO A 236 -24.66 12.62 5.10
N ILE A 237 -24.68 12.67 3.77
CA ILE A 237 -25.25 13.79 3.04
C ILE A 237 -26.75 13.78 3.36
N GLY A 238 -27.20 14.80 4.07
CA GLY A 238 -28.61 15.03 4.40
C GLY A 238 -29.39 15.63 3.24
#